data_AF-A0A5J4QKQ6-F1
#
_entry.id   AF-A0A5J4QKQ6-F1
#
_cell.length_a   1.000
_cell.length_b   1.000
_cell.length_c   1.000
_cell.angle_alpha   90.00
_cell.angle_beta   90.00
_cell.angle_gamma   90.00
#
_symmetry.space_group_name_H-M   'P 1'
#
loop_
_entity.id
_entity.type
_entity.pdbx_description
1 polymer ?
#
loop_
_entity_poly.entity_id
_entity_poly.type
_entity_poly.pdbx_seq_one_letter_code
_entity_poly.pdbx_strand_id
1 'polypeptide(L)' 'MTKIWIDDTDIAGKKAIEALKNKSFAQVIENEEEEADWWDDTVPPEERAAVERGLKDVAEGRTTPHEEVRKIYAKWL' A
#
# COMPACT_ATOMS: atom_id res chain seq x y z
N MET A 1 27.65 23.64 1.66
CA MET A 1 27.45 22.45 0.79
C MET A 1 28.79 22.03 0.24
N THR A 2 29.27 20.85 0.60
CA THR A 2 30.59 20.35 0.21
C THR A 2 30.45 19.61 -1.12
N LYS A 3 31.06 20.11 -2.20
CA LYS A 3 31.11 19.39 -3.49
C LYS A 3 32.22 18.35 -3.42
N ILE A 4 31.89 17.09 -3.62
CA ILE A 4 32.85 15.99 -3.77
C ILE A 4 33.10 15.81 -5.27
N TRP A 5 34.36 15.90 -5.69
CA TRP A 5 34.77 15.65 -7.08
C TRP A 5 35.12 14.16 -7.23
N ILE A 6 34.48 13.48 -8.17
CA ILE A 6 34.80 12.10 -8.54
C ILE A 6 35.53 12.17 -9.88
N ASP A 7 36.75 11.64 -9.93
CA ASP A 7 37.56 11.58 -11.15
C ASP A 7 37.14 10.34 -11.98
N ASP A 8 36.68 10.57 -13.20
CA ASP A 8 36.19 9.51 -14.07
C ASP A 8 37.30 8.80 -14.86
N THR A 9 38.54 9.28 -14.74
CA THR A 9 39.72 8.70 -15.40
C THR A 9 40.37 7.61 -14.56
N ASP A 10 40.26 7.68 -13.23
CA ASP A 10 40.83 6.71 -12.30
C ASP A 10 39.91 5.51 -11.99
N ILE A 11 40.52 4.38 -11.59
CA ILE A 11 39.81 3.11 -11.37
C ILE A 11 38.81 3.20 -10.22
N ALA A 12 39.16 3.90 -9.13
CA ALA A 12 38.29 4.04 -7.97
C ALA A 12 37.10 4.95 -8.28
N GLY A 13 37.31 6.03 -9.04
CA GLY A 13 36.24 6.92 -9.47
C GLY A 13 35.30 6.28 -10.50
N LYS A 14 35.81 5.49 -11.46
CA LYS A 14 34.97 4.67 -12.35
C LYS A 14 34.09 3.69 -11.59
N LYS A 15 34.66 2.98 -10.60
CA LYS A 15 33.92 2.06 -9.73
C LYS A 15 32.86 2.79 -8.89
N ALA A 16 33.16 4.00 -8.42
CA ALA A 16 32.20 4.82 -7.69
C ALA A 16 31.04 5.29 -8.58
N ILE A 17 31.33 5.69 -9.82
CA ILE A 17 30.32 6.06 -10.82
C ILE A 17 29.43 4.86 -11.16
N GLU A 18 30.03 3.68 -11.35
CA GLU A 18 29.29 2.44 -11.64
C GLU A 18 28.40 2.02 -10.47
N ALA A 19 28.90 2.11 -9.23
CA ALA A 19 28.10 1.88 -8.04
C ALA A 19 26.93 2.90 -7.92
N LEU A 20 27.14 4.17 -8.26
CA LEU A 20 26.07 5.18 -8.25
C LEU A 20 25.03 4.93 -9.36
N LYS A 21 25.46 4.51 -10.55
CA LYS A 21 24.57 4.11 -11.65
C LYS A 21 23.72 2.89 -11.28
N ASN A 22 24.30 1.92 -10.58
CA ASN A 22 23.57 0.74 -10.10
C ASN A 22 22.66 1.06 -8.91
N LYS A 23 22.97 2.09 -8.12
CA LYS A 23 22.09 2.60 -7.06
C LYS A 23 20.87 3.37 -7.60
N SER A 24 20.94 3.99 -8.78
CA SER A 24 19.94 4.98 -9.23
C SER A 24 18.69 4.44 -9.94
N PHE A 25 18.32 3.18 -9.77
CA PHE A 25 17.00 2.68 -10.18
C PHE A 25 16.55 1.54 -9.28
N ALA A 26 17.51 0.67 -8.91
CA ALA A 26 17.28 -0.41 -7.95
C ALA A 26 16.81 0.10 -6.57
N GLN A 27 17.39 1.18 -6.03
CA GLN A 27 16.97 1.72 -4.73
C GLN A 27 15.63 2.47 -4.75
N VAL A 28 15.16 2.91 -5.93
CA VAL A 28 13.83 3.54 -6.06
C VAL A 28 12.73 2.48 -5.98
N ILE A 29 13.03 1.24 -6.36
CA ILE A 29 12.11 0.10 -6.30
C ILE A 29 12.28 -0.69 -4.98
N GLU A 30 13.49 -0.79 -4.43
CA GLU A 30 13.74 -1.46 -3.13
C GLU A 30 13.33 -0.63 -1.89
N ASN A 31 12.99 0.66 -2.03
CA ASN A 31 12.34 1.45 -0.96
C ASN A 31 10.81 1.44 -1.07
N GLU A 32 10.23 0.47 -1.78
CA GLU A 32 9.02 -0.16 -1.24
C GLU A 32 9.50 -0.94 -0.01
N GLU A 33 9.62 -0.24 1.13
CA GLU A 33 9.49 -0.88 2.44
C GLU A 33 8.37 -1.90 2.27
N GLU A 34 8.72 -3.18 2.41
CA GLU A 34 7.88 -4.37 2.20
C GLU A 34 6.40 -3.96 2.16
N GLU A 35 5.72 -4.09 1.00
CA GLU A 35 4.29 -3.79 0.86
C GLU A 35 3.52 -4.51 1.98
N ALA A 36 3.43 -3.85 3.13
CA ALA A 36 2.74 -4.31 4.30
C ALA A 36 1.31 -4.44 3.85
N ASP A 37 0.79 -5.67 3.86
CA ASP A 37 -0.56 -5.92 3.41
C ASP A 37 -1.48 -5.14 4.35
N TRP A 38 -1.94 -3.98 3.88
CA TRP A 38 -2.73 -3.05 4.66
C TRP A 38 -3.94 -3.76 5.28
N TRP A 39 -4.43 -4.83 4.64
CA TRP A 39 -5.53 -5.63 5.15
C TRP A 39 -5.18 -6.34 6.45
N ASP A 40 -4.03 -7.01 6.50
CA ASP A 40 -3.63 -7.78 7.68
C ASP A 40 -3.00 -6.90 8.77
N ASP A 41 -2.33 -5.81 8.37
CA ASP A 41 -1.52 -4.96 9.25
C ASP A 41 -2.28 -3.75 9.83
N THR A 42 -3.27 -3.21 9.11
CA THR A 42 -3.98 -1.98 9.55
C THR A 42 -5.41 -2.22 10.01
N VAL A 43 -6.05 -3.28 9.52
CA VAL A 43 -7.45 -3.59 9.87
C VAL A 43 -7.47 -4.55 11.06
N PRO A 44 -8.10 -4.21 12.18
CA PRO A 44 -8.19 -5.11 13.33
C PRO A 44 -8.91 -6.44 13.00
N PRO A 45 -8.55 -7.57 13.63
CA PRO A 45 -9.16 -8.87 13.36
C PRO A 45 -10.69 -8.89 13.48
N GLU A 46 -11.24 -8.13 14.43
CA GLU A 46 -12.68 -7.99 14.64
C GLU A 46 -13.41 -7.32 13.47
N GLU A 47 -12.77 -6.33 12.83
CA GLU A 47 -13.31 -5.65 11.66
C GLU A 47 -13.24 -6.57 10.44
N ARG A 48 -12.14 -7.31 10.27
CA ARG A 48 -12.03 -8.35 9.23
C ARG A 48 -13.11 -9.43 9.39
N ALA A 49 -13.34 -9.90 10.62
CA ALA A 49 -14.40 -10.85 10.93
C ALA A 49 -15.81 -10.27 10.66
N ALA A 50 -16.02 -8.98 10.91
CA ALA A 50 -17.28 -8.31 10.59
C ALA A 50 -17.52 -8.26 9.08
N VAL A 51 -16.47 -8.01 8.28
CA VAL A 51 -16.53 -8.05 6.81
C VAL A 51 -16.85 -9.46 6.31
N GLU A 52 -16.17 -10.49 6.81
CA GLU A 52 -16.44 -11.89 6.45
C GLU A 52 -17.88 -12.30 6.75
N ARG A 53 -18.41 -11.89 7.91
CA ARG A 53 -19.83 -12.10 8.26
C ARG A 53 -20.75 -11.41 7.26
N GLY A 54 -20.45 -10.17 6.87
CA GLY A 54 -21.22 -9.45 5.86
C GLY A 54 -21.24 -10.15 4.50
N LEU A 55 -20.10 -10.67 4.05
CA LEU A 55 -20.02 -11.46 2.80
C LEU A 55 -20.86 -12.75 2.88
N LYS A 56 -20.84 -13.43 4.03
CA LYS A 56 -21.69 -14.60 4.28
C LYS A 56 -23.18 -14.24 4.27
N ASP A 57 -23.56 -13.12 4.89
CA ASP A 57 -24.94 -12.62 4.88
C ASP A 57 -25.43 -12.36 3.45
N VAL A 58 -24.58 -11.77 2.60
CA VAL A 58 -24.88 -11.57 1.18
C VAL A 58 -25.08 -12.90 0.45
N ALA A 59 -24.17 -13.86 0.64
CA ALA A 59 -24.27 -15.18 0.01
C ALA A 59 -25.53 -15.97 0.43
N GLU A 60 -25.96 -15.79 1.67
CA GLU A 60 -27.17 -16.43 2.23
C GLU A 60 -28.45 -15.62 1.95
N GLY A 61 -28.36 -14.49 1.25
CA GLY A 61 -29.51 -13.62 0.94
C GLY A 61 -30.05 -12.85 2.15
N ARG A 62 -29.31 -12.78 3.26
CA ARG A 62 -29.64 -12.01 4.46
C ARG A 62 -29.35 -10.51 4.28
N THR A 63 -29.85 -9.94 3.18
CA THR A 63 -29.69 -8.52 2.86
C THR A 63 -31.03 -7.81 2.93
N THR A 64 -31.02 -6.51 3.24
CA THR A 64 -32.22 -5.68 3.24
C THR A 64 -32.28 -4.86 1.95
N PRO A 65 -33.37 -4.91 1.18
CA PRO A 65 -33.52 -4.11 -0.04
C PRO A 65 -33.38 -2.61 0.22
N HIS A 66 -32.82 -1.89 -0.76
CA HIS A 66 -32.64 -0.43 -0.68
C HIS A 66 -33.94 0.32 -0.36
N GLU A 67 -35.07 -0.09 -0.93
CA GLU A 67 -36.37 0.54 -0.68
C GLU A 67 -36.81 0.47 0.80
N GLU A 68 -36.45 -0.61 1.49
CA GLU A 68 -36.77 -0.79 2.91
C GLU A 68 -35.82 0.05 3.78
N VAL A 69 -34.52 0.03 3.49
CA VAL A 69 -33.53 0.84 4.21
C VAL A 69 -33.80 2.33 4.05
N ARG A 70 -34.17 2.78 2.84
CA ARG A 70 -34.48 4.19 2.55
C ARG A 70 -35.61 4.72 3.43
N LYS A 71 -36.65 3.91 3.71
CA LYS A 71 -37.77 4.29 4.59
C LYS A 71 -37.29 4.57 6.02
N ILE A 72 -36.33 3.78 6.53
CA ILE A 72 -35.79 3.91 7.90
C ILE A 72 -35.01 5.24 8.05
N TYR A 73 -34.21 5.59 7.05
CA TYR A 73 -33.35 6.77 7.09
C TYR A 73 -34.00 8.04 6.50
N ALA A 74 -35.22 7.94 5.96
CA ALA A 74 -35.92 9.05 5.30
C ALA A 74 -36.06 10.31 6.16
N LYS A 75 -36.05 10.20 7.50
CA LYS A 75 -36.16 11.35 8.40
C LYS A 75 -34.91 12.26 8.42
N TRP A 76 -33.79 11.82 7.85
CA TRP A 76 -32.51 12.54 7.82
C TRP A 76 -32.05 12.91 6.40
N LEU A 77 -32.84 12.55 5.38
CA LEU A 77 -32.61 12.88 3.96
C LEU A 77 -33.49 14.07 3.55
#